data_AF-A0A168ELA4-F1
#
_entry.id   AF-A0A168ELA4-F1
#
_cell.length_a   1.000
_cell.length_b   1.000
_cell.length_c   1.000
_cell.angle_alpha   90.00
_cell.angle_beta   90.00
_cell.angle_gamma   90.00
#
_symmetry.space_group_name_H-M   'P 1'
#
loop_
_entity.id
_entity.type
_entity.pdbx_description
1 polymer ?
#
loop_
_entity_poly.entity_id
_entity_poly.type
_entity_poly.pdbx_seq_one_letter_code
_entity_poly.pdbx_strand_id
1 'polypeptide(L)'
;EESYDIKGSIFDDLDRSIAVKQAATNSTVGSRMEVDGYLGELPIGRLEDPLKWWYQHKEKYLRLYQLVPRYLGIIMNSVSFERIFSKMGLIVNDRRTSLSTQKAGMVCGIAQNLSLFPRNTTVQF
;
A
#
# COMPACT_ATOMS: atom_id res chain seq x y z
N GLU A 1 36.44 -48.79 -19.79
CA GLU A 1 35.61 -48.64 -18.58
C GLU A 1 35.27 -47.16 -18.44
N GLU A 2 34.08 -46.74 -18.89
CA GLU A 2 33.61 -45.38 -18.64
C GLU A 2 32.91 -45.35 -17.28
N SER A 3 33.62 -44.81 -16.28
CA SER A 3 33.09 -44.56 -14.94
C SER A 3 32.15 -43.35 -15.01
N TYR A 4 30.85 -43.59 -14.84
CA TYR A 4 29.86 -42.52 -14.70
C TYR A 4 30.09 -41.76 -13.39
N ASP A 5 30.58 -40.52 -13.47
CA ASP A 5 30.68 -39.58 -12.35
C ASP A 5 29.28 -39.12 -11.95
N ILE A 6 28.71 -39.72 -10.88
CA ILE A 6 27.42 -39.32 -10.34
C ILE A 6 27.60 -37.95 -9.67
N LYS A 7 27.33 -36.87 -10.39
CA LYS A 7 27.31 -35.51 -9.83
C LYS A 7 26.01 -35.26 -9.08
N GLY A 8 26.07 -35.36 -7.76
CA GLY A 8 24.98 -34.96 -6.85
C GLY A 8 24.90 -35.87 -5.63
N SER A 9 24.69 -35.30 -4.46
CA SER A 9 24.37 -36.07 -3.26
C SER A 9 22.90 -36.46 -3.31
N ILE A 10 22.56 -37.70 -2.94
CA ILE A 10 21.16 -38.12 -2.75
C ILE A 10 20.41 -37.23 -1.75
N PHE A 11 21.15 -36.51 -0.90
CA PHE A 11 20.61 -35.60 0.09
C PHE A 11 20.40 -34.17 -0.41
N ASP A 12 20.79 -33.81 -1.64
CA ASP A 12 20.66 -32.44 -2.14
C ASP A 12 19.21 -31.94 -2.12
N ASP A 13 18.25 -32.81 -2.47
CA ASP A 13 16.82 -32.49 -2.41
C ASP A 13 16.31 -32.38 -0.96
N LEU A 14 16.86 -33.17 -0.05
CA LEU A 14 16.54 -33.10 1.38
C LEU A 14 17.05 -31.78 1.97
N ASP A 15 18.30 -31.42 1.72
CA ASP A 15 18.92 -30.19 2.18
C ASP A 15 18.19 -28.96 1.63
N ARG A 16 17.79 -28.99 0.35
CA ARG A 16 16.91 -27.97 -0.24
C ARG A 16 15.57 -27.88 0.50
N SER A 17 14.93 -29.01 0.80
CA SER A 17 13.64 -29.02 1.52
C SER A 17 13.75 -28.47 2.95
N ILE A 18 14.86 -28.76 3.63
CA ILE A 18 15.15 -28.27 4.99
C ILE A 18 15.41 -26.77 4.93
N ALA A 19 16.20 -26.29 3.97
CA ALA A 19 16.47 -24.86 3.80
C ALA A 19 15.18 -24.05 3.57
N VAL A 20 14.25 -24.56 2.74
CA VAL A 20 12.95 -23.91 2.52
C VAL A 20 12.10 -23.88 3.80
N LYS A 21 12.04 -24.99 4.54
CA LYS A 21 11.31 -25.06 5.82
C LYS A 21 11.90 -24.14 6.88
N GLN A 22 13.23 -24.07 6.97
CA GLN A 22 13.93 -23.16 7.87
C GLN A 22 13.72 -21.69 7.49
N ALA A 23 13.77 -21.35 6.19
CA ALA A 23 13.46 -20.00 5.73
C ALA A 23 12.02 -19.58 6.08
N ALA A 24 11.04 -20.48 5.92
CA ALA A 24 9.64 -20.23 6.27
C ALA A 24 9.44 -20.03 7.79
N THR A 25 10.08 -20.87 8.61
CA THR A 25 10.01 -20.75 10.07
C THR A 25 10.72 -19.47 10.56
N ASN A 26 11.91 -19.15 10.05
CA ASN A 26 12.63 -17.91 10.36
C ASN A 26 11.83 -16.66 9.96
N SER A 27 11.14 -16.69 8.81
CA SER A 27 10.24 -15.62 8.38
C SER A 27 9.07 -15.44 9.36
N THR A 28 8.47 -16.53 9.82
CA THR A 28 7.35 -16.53 10.77
C THR A 28 7.78 -16.00 12.14
N VAL A 29 8.92 -16.48 12.64
CA VAL A 29 9.51 -16.02 13.92
C VAL A 29 9.83 -14.53 13.85
N GLY A 30 10.49 -14.09 12.79
CA GLY A 30 10.81 -12.67 12.63
C GLY A 30 9.55 -11.79 12.51
N SER A 31 8.50 -12.28 11.83
CA SER A 31 7.23 -11.53 11.71
C SER A 31 6.56 -11.36 13.07
N ARG A 32 6.60 -12.42 13.90
CA ARG A 32 6.05 -12.38 15.25
C ARG A 32 6.84 -11.44 16.16
N MET A 33 8.17 -11.51 16.12
CA MET A 33 9.02 -10.59 16.90
C MET A 33 8.78 -9.12 16.53
N GLU A 34 8.53 -8.84 15.25
CA GLU A 34 8.23 -7.50 14.77
C GLU A 34 6.88 -6.98 15.29
N VAL A 35 5.86 -7.84 15.32
CA VAL A 35 4.54 -7.54 15.93
C VAL A 35 4.67 -7.32 17.44
N ASP A 36 5.32 -8.23 18.14
CA ASP A 36 5.51 -8.14 19.59
C ASP A 36 6.30 -6.86 19.94
N GLY A 37 7.31 -6.53 19.13
CA GLY A 37 8.08 -5.30 19.25
C GLY A 37 7.27 -4.03 19.00
N TYR A 38 6.25 -4.06 18.13
CA TYR A 38 5.35 -2.92 17.91
C TYR A 38 4.33 -2.77 19.05
N LEU A 39 3.77 -3.88 19.53
CA LEU A 39 2.79 -3.89 20.64
C LEU A 39 3.40 -3.41 21.97
N GLY A 40 4.72 -3.52 22.13
CA GLY A 40 5.46 -3.00 23.27
C GLY A 40 5.81 -1.52 23.21
N GLU A 41 5.57 -0.83 22.09
CA GLU A 41 5.89 0.60 21.97
C GLU A 41 4.83 1.50 22.60
N LEU A 42 5.28 2.72 22.94
CA LEU A 42 4.39 3.76 23.44
C LEU A 42 3.42 4.21 22.33
N PRO A 43 2.13 4.38 22.64
CA PRO A 43 1.17 4.90 21.68
C PRO A 43 1.53 6.33 21.29
N ILE A 44 1.39 6.64 19.99
CA ILE A 44 1.60 7.98 19.45
C ILE A 44 0.63 8.99 20.07
N GLY A 45 1.02 10.27 20.05
CA GLY A 45 0.14 11.34 20.51
C GLY A 45 -1.16 11.40 19.68
N ARG A 46 -2.30 11.74 20.30
CA ARG A 46 -3.60 11.82 19.60
C ARG A 46 -3.65 12.83 18.45
N LEU A 47 -2.71 13.77 18.42
CA LEU A 47 -2.60 14.81 17.40
C LEU A 47 -1.52 14.50 16.35
N GLU A 48 -0.81 13.38 16.50
CA GLU A 48 0.25 12.98 15.58
C GLU A 48 -0.32 12.15 14.43
N ASP A 49 0.30 12.28 13.25
CA ASP A 49 -0.09 11.53 12.07
C ASP A 49 0.49 10.11 12.12
N PRO A 50 -0.36 9.06 12.18
CA PRO A 50 0.12 7.68 12.21
C PRO A 50 0.90 7.30 10.95
N LEU A 51 0.58 7.84 9.77
CA LEU A 51 1.30 7.54 8.53
C LEU A 51 2.73 8.08 8.56
N LYS A 52 2.91 9.28 9.13
CA LYS A 52 4.22 9.88 9.32
C LYS A 52 5.07 9.07 10.29
N TRP A 53 4.47 8.58 11.37
CA TRP A 53 5.14 7.72 12.33
C TRP A 53 5.63 6.41 11.69
N TRP A 54 4.76 5.75 10.90
CA TRP A 54 5.14 4.53 10.17
C TRP A 54 6.26 4.77 9.16
N TYR A 55 6.28 5.93 8.49
CA TYR A 55 7.37 6.28 7.58
C TYR A 55 8.72 6.41 8.30
N GLN A 56 8.72 6.97 9.51
CA GLN A 56 9.93 7.09 10.34
C GLN A 56 10.41 5.73 10.87
N HIS A 57 9.48 4.81 11.17
CA HIS A 57 9.80 3.50 11.74
C HIS A 57 9.88 2.37 10.70
N LYS A 58 9.89 2.71 9.40
CA LYS A 58 9.94 1.74 8.29
C LYS A 58 11.12 0.77 8.37
N GLU A 59 12.27 1.24 8.86
CA GLU A 59 13.50 0.44 8.93
C GLU A 59 13.46 -0.56 10.09
N LYS A 60 12.71 -0.21 11.15
CA LYS A 60 12.50 -1.06 12.32
C LYS A 60 11.43 -2.13 12.05
N TYR A 61 10.38 -1.75 11.33
CA TYR A 61 9.20 -2.58 11.08
C TYR A 61 8.96 -2.81 9.58
N LEU A 62 9.92 -3.44 8.89
CA LEU A 62 9.91 -3.62 7.44
C LEU A 62 8.73 -4.47 6.93
N ARG A 63 8.34 -5.53 7.64
CA ARG A 63 7.24 -6.42 7.22
C ARG A 63 5.88 -5.82 7.55
N LEU A 64 5.75 -5.19 8.71
CA LEU A 64 4.52 -4.48 9.10
C LEU A 64 4.29 -3.25 8.22
N TYR A 65 5.34 -2.50 7.90
CA TYR A 65 5.23 -1.32 7.04
C TYR A 65 4.67 -1.64 5.66
N GLN A 66 4.90 -2.85 5.12
CA GLN A 66 4.28 -3.27 3.85
C GLN A 66 2.74 -3.37 3.93
N LEU A 67 2.19 -3.61 5.12
CA LEU A 67 0.75 -3.72 5.36
C LEU A 67 0.12 -2.35 5.63
N VAL A 68 0.89 -1.39 6.15
CA VAL A 68 0.42 -0.07 6.56
C VAL A 68 -0.34 0.68 5.46
N PRO A 69 0.18 0.85 4.22
CA PRO A 69 -0.55 1.53 3.16
C PRO A 69 -1.88 0.86 2.82
N ARG A 70 -1.95 -0.47 2.95
CA ARG A 70 -3.15 -1.24 2.64
C ARG A 70 -4.24 -1.07 3.69
N TYR A 71 -3.89 -0.95 4.97
CA TYR A 71 -4.89 -0.87 6.04
C TYR A 71 -5.15 0.57 6.49
N LEU A 72 -4.12 1.41 6.60
CA LEU A 72 -4.26 2.82 7.00
C LEU A 72 -4.58 3.75 5.83
N GLY A 73 -4.33 3.32 4.58
CA GLY A 73 -4.73 4.07 3.39
C GLY A 73 -6.22 3.92 3.03
N ILE A 74 -6.92 2.96 3.65
CA ILE A 74 -8.36 2.79 3.43
C ILE A 74 -9.12 3.76 4.32
N ILE A 75 -9.80 4.72 3.68
CA ILE A 75 -10.74 5.60 4.37
C ILE A 75 -11.97 4.76 4.74
N MET A 76 -12.19 4.54 6.04
CA MET A 76 -13.31 3.76 6.59
C MET A 76 -14.68 4.46 6.53
N ASN A 77 -14.81 5.61 5.85
CA ASN A 77 -16.05 6.38 5.82
C ASN A 77 -16.68 6.51 4.41
N SER A 78 -18.00 6.33 4.33
CA SER A 78 -18.80 6.64 3.13
C SER A 78 -18.86 8.15 2.87
N VAL A 79 -18.69 8.96 3.91
CA VAL A 79 -18.83 10.43 3.88
C VAL A 79 -17.90 11.09 2.86
N SER A 80 -16.68 10.57 2.70
CA SER A 80 -15.76 11.09 1.67
C SER A 80 -16.30 10.84 0.26
N PHE A 81 -16.88 9.67 0.03
CA PHE A 81 -17.54 9.35 -1.23
C PHE A 81 -18.82 10.17 -1.42
N GLU A 82 -19.62 10.37 -0.37
CA GLU A 82 -20.82 11.22 -0.42
C GLU A 82 -20.47 12.66 -0.82
N ARG A 83 -19.40 13.24 -0.26
CA ARG A 83 -18.95 14.58 -0.66
C ARG A 83 -18.55 14.64 -2.13
N ILE A 84 -17.88 13.61 -2.63
CA ILE A 84 -17.55 13.48 -4.07
C ILE A 84 -18.84 13.38 -4.88
N PHE A 85 -19.77 12.52 -4.49
CA PHE A 85 -21.04 12.33 -5.18
C PHE A 85 -21.93 13.57 -5.17
N SER A 86 -22.01 14.32 -4.07
CA SER A 86 -22.77 15.58 -4.01
C SER A 86 -22.17 16.63 -4.94
N LYS A 87 -20.83 16.78 -4.94
CA LYS A 87 -20.13 17.71 -5.85
C LYS A 87 -20.32 17.30 -7.32
N MET A 88 -20.26 16.00 -7.60
CA MET A 88 -20.53 15.46 -8.94
C MET A 88 -22.00 15.59 -9.34
N GLY A 89 -22.93 15.48 -8.39
CA GLY A 89 -24.36 15.70 -8.62
C GLY A 89 -24.63 17.10 -9.16
N LEU A 90 -23.93 18.12 -8.64
CA LEU A 90 -24.02 19.48 -9.17
C LEU A 90 -23.43 19.59 -10.60
N ILE A 91 -22.31 18.91 -10.88
CA ILE A 91 -21.68 18.91 -12.22
C ILE A 91 -22.57 18.22 -13.26
N VAL A 92 -23.26 17.15 -12.86
CA VAL A 92 -24.15 16.36 -13.74
C VAL A 92 -25.50 17.06 -13.94
N ASN A 93 -26.02 17.77 -12.92
CA ASN A 93 -27.39 18.29 -12.92
C ASN A 93 -27.51 19.76 -13.39
N ASP A 94 -26.56 20.65 -13.08
CA ASP A 94 -26.85 22.09 -13.01
C ASP A 94 -26.49 22.94 -14.26
N ARG A 95 -25.73 22.42 -15.25
CA ARG A 95 -25.28 23.22 -16.43
C ARG A 95 -25.44 22.61 -17.84
N ARG A 96 -26.20 21.51 -17.99
CA ARG A 96 -26.57 20.77 -19.23
C ARG A 96 -25.45 19.99 -19.96
N THR A 97 -25.90 18.96 -20.71
CA THR A 97 -25.31 18.29 -21.91
C THR A 97 -24.62 16.93 -21.70
N SER A 98 -25.34 15.83 -21.98
CA SER A 98 -24.87 14.56 -22.57
C SER A 98 -23.43 14.08 -22.24
N LEU A 99 -22.95 14.24 -21.01
CA LEU A 99 -21.69 13.59 -20.62
C LEU A 99 -21.97 12.10 -20.50
N SER A 100 -21.28 11.32 -21.34
CA SER A 100 -21.22 9.88 -21.12
C SER A 100 -20.66 9.61 -19.72
N THR A 101 -21.07 8.51 -19.12
CA THR A 101 -20.57 8.05 -17.80
C THR A 101 -19.05 8.08 -17.71
N GLN A 102 -18.37 7.78 -18.83
CA GLN A 102 -16.92 7.84 -18.95
C GLN A 102 -16.36 9.26 -18.77
N LYS A 103 -16.93 10.26 -19.47
CA LYS A 103 -16.48 11.66 -19.35
C LYS A 103 -16.76 12.21 -17.95
N ALA A 104 -17.90 11.85 -17.35
CA ALA A 104 -18.22 12.26 -15.99
C ALA A 104 -17.23 11.69 -14.96
N GLY A 105 -16.82 10.42 -15.13
CA GLY A 105 -15.78 9.80 -14.32
C GLY A 105 -14.41 10.50 -14.46
N MET A 106 -14.02 10.87 -15.68
CA MET A 106 -12.76 11.60 -15.92
C MET A 106 -12.77 12.98 -15.23
N VAL A 107 -13.86 13.75 -15.37
CA VAL A 107 -13.99 15.06 -14.72
C VAL A 107 -13.97 14.90 -13.20
N CYS A 108 -14.62 13.88 -12.65
CA CYS A 108 -14.54 13.55 -11.22
C CYS A 108 -13.10 13.31 -10.77
N GLY A 109 -12.36 12.46 -11.49
CA GLY A 109 -10.97 12.14 -11.17
C GLY A 109 -10.07 13.38 -11.22
N ILE A 110 -10.19 14.20 -12.25
CA ILE A 110 -9.42 15.45 -12.37
C ILE A 110 -9.81 16.43 -11.25
N ALA A 111 -11.11 16.63 -11.00
CA ALA A 111 -11.59 17.56 -9.98
C ALA A 111 -11.16 17.17 -8.55
N GLN A 112 -11.05 15.88 -8.26
CA GLN A 112 -10.59 15.37 -6.97
C GLN A 112 -9.07 15.52 -6.78
N ASN A 113 -8.30 15.35 -7.85
CA ASN A 113 -6.84 15.44 -7.83
C ASN A 113 -6.31 16.83 -8.20
N LEU A 114 -7.20 17.80 -8.47
CA LEU A 114 -6.82 19.13 -8.97
C LEU A 114 -5.83 19.85 -8.04
N SER A 115 -5.93 19.65 -6.73
CA SER A 115 -5.02 20.24 -5.75
C SER A 115 -3.62 19.63 -5.74
N LEU A 116 -3.43 18.45 -6.35
CA LEU A 116 -2.14 17.80 -6.48
C LEU A 116 -1.33 18.33 -7.68
N PHE A 117 -1.99 19.02 -8.62
CA PHE A 117 -1.32 19.61 -9.76
C PHE A 117 -0.80 21.01 -9.41
N PRO A 118 0.48 21.32 -9.72
CA PRO A 118 1.03 22.65 -9.53
C PRO A 118 0.29 23.66 -10.41
N ARG A 119 -0.24 24.74 -9.81
CA ARG A 119 -0.93 25.83 -10.54
C ARG A 119 0.05 26.80 -11.21
N ASN A 120 1.12 26.29 -11.82
CA ASN A 120 2.17 27.12 -12.38
C ASN A 120 2.24 26.95 -13.89
N THR A 121 1.28 27.56 -14.58
CA THR A 121 1.46 27.93 -15.99
C THR A 121 0.66 29.21 -16.23
N THR A 122 1.16 30.32 -15.68
CA THR A 122 0.94 31.63 -16.33
C THR A 122 1.74 31.56 -17.62
N VAL A 123 1.12 31.10 -18.70
CA VAL A 123 1.61 31.37 -20.05
C VAL A 123 1.45 32.88 -20.20
N GLN A 124 2.56 33.60 -20.00
CA GLN A 124 2.69 34.97 -20.43
C GLN A 124 2.67 34.91 -21.97
N PHE A 125 1.61 35.44 -22.57
CA PHE A 125 1.57 35.75 -23.99
C PHE A 125 2.40 37.01 -24.26
#